data_AF-A0A956CGY8-F1
#
_entry.id   AF-A0A956CGY8-F1
#
_cell.length_a   1.000
_cell.length_b   1.000
_cell.length_c   1.000
_cell.angle_alpha   90.00
_cell.angle_beta   90.00
_cell.angle_gamma   90.00
#
_symmetry.space_group_name_H-M   'P 1'
#
loop_
_entity.id
_entity.type
_entity.pdbx_description
1 polymer ?
#
loop_
_entity_poly.entity_id
_entity_poly.type
_entity_poly.pdbx_seq_one_letter_code
_entity_poly.pdbx_strand_id
1 'polypeptide(L)'
;MTHTTSKSLSLHSFGWLAAVMALSACSSAPVEETPAGPVGPVAANAAEAWPDAPSVPAVTHQQIAQACERAAECIPDTMIEPCVKSGACTDPQGKLSHEELLALIDLCVYDATFSAERAIPLSGFSKRNERAEYFVDCTLKAADCGGVSACVSDRMDAIECQEDGCRATRKLTVTCNGDVATLDDGTTTATRDCSRAYAQCDPKSPTGCTDRLYSACADPSLGDHCDGNIRLGCDGADQVSYHDCAQMGGSCQTVEGRGQCVYPTSDADCGDTAAPAACTGESLGVCVNGERIDMDAPALCPAQP
;
A
#
# COMPACT_ATOMS: atom_id res chain seq x y z
N MET A 1 22.04 -45.72 45.49
CA MET A 1 21.45 -46.49 46.60
C MET A 1 20.30 -45.69 47.18
N THR A 2 19.13 -46.29 47.11
CA THR A 2 17.82 -45.90 47.60
C THR A 2 17.80 -45.46 49.07
N HIS A 3 17.04 -44.41 49.39
CA HIS A 3 15.99 -44.49 50.41
C HIS A 3 14.96 -43.38 50.26
N THR A 4 13.75 -43.82 49.96
CA THR A 4 12.47 -43.12 49.92
C THR A 4 12.06 -42.68 51.34
N THR A 5 11.44 -41.51 51.50
CA THR A 5 10.50 -41.29 52.62
C THR A 5 9.33 -40.40 52.17
N SER A 6 8.16 -41.00 52.29
CA SER A 6 6.82 -40.46 52.06
C SER A 6 6.37 -39.69 53.31
N LYS A 7 5.71 -38.54 53.14
CA LYS A 7 4.84 -37.96 54.18
C LYS A 7 3.53 -37.44 53.58
N SER A 8 2.49 -38.19 53.95
CA SER A 8 1.06 -37.93 54.09
C SER A 8 0.55 -36.48 54.02
N LEU A 9 -0.53 -36.39 53.24
CA LEU A 9 -1.64 -35.44 53.24
C LEU A 9 -2.08 -34.88 54.62
N SER A 10 -2.50 -33.62 54.61
CA SER A 10 -3.47 -33.04 55.53
C SER A 10 -4.58 -32.36 54.72
N LEU A 11 -5.78 -32.95 54.75
CA LEU A 11 -7.04 -32.33 54.38
C LEU A 11 -7.35 -31.17 55.33
N HIS A 12 -7.64 -29.98 54.80
CA HIS A 12 -8.53 -29.03 55.44
C HIS A 12 -9.58 -28.57 54.44
N SER A 13 -10.82 -28.83 54.82
CA SER A 13 -12.08 -28.44 54.20
C SER A 13 -12.36 -26.94 54.40
N PHE A 14 -13.49 -26.49 53.84
CA PHE A 14 -14.10 -25.14 53.89
C PHE A 14 -13.59 -24.17 52.81
N GLY A 15 -14.39 -23.60 51.93
CA GLY A 15 -15.85 -23.58 51.79
C GLY A 15 -16.21 -22.47 50.79
N TRP A 16 -17.27 -22.68 50.02
CA TRP A 16 -18.16 -21.65 49.47
C TRP A 16 -17.52 -20.43 48.78
N LEU A 17 -17.33 -20.51 47.47
CA LEU A 17 -17.51 -19.35 46.58
C LEU A 17 -17.92 -19.83 45.18
N ALA A 18 -19.18 -20.26 45.08
CA ALA A 18 -19.89 -20.30 43.82
C ALA A 18 -20.57 -18.94 43.62
N ALA A 19 -20.63 -18.50 42.36
CA ALA A 19 -21.42 -17.38 41.84
C ALA A 19 -20.88 -15.95 42.08
N VAL A 20 -20.01 -15.49 41.16
CA VAL A 20 -20.29 -14.36 40.25
C VAL A 20 -19.46 -14.57 38.97
N MET A 21 -19.91 -15.44 38.07
CA MET A 21 -19.52 -15.38 36.65
C MET A 21 -20.76 -14.93 35.88
N ALA A 22 -21.22 -13.72 36.18
CA ALA A 22 -22.27 -13.06 35.45
C ALA A 22 -21.64 -12.25 34.32
N LEU A 23 -21.74 -12.80 33.11
CA LEU A 23 -22.07 -12.05 31.89
C LEU A 23 -21.24 -10.79 31.62
N SER A 24 -19.95 -10.94 31.43
CA SER A 24 -19.24 -10.16 30.40
C SER A 24 -19.20 -10.96 29.11
N ALA A 25 -20.38 -11.39 28.64
CA ALA A 25 -20.56 -11.69 27.24
C ALA A 25 -20.54 -10.33 26.55
N CYS A 26 -19.34 -9.87 26.18
CA CYS A 26 -19.18 -8.79 25.22
C CYS A 26 -19.87 -9.27 23.94
N SER A 27 -21.15 -8.97 23.82
CA SER A 27 -21.93 -9.13 22.61
C SER A 27 -21.44 -8.04 21.65
N SER A 28 -20.24 -8.21 21.11
CA SER A 28 -19.87 -7.50 19.90
C SER A 28 -20.94 -7.85 18.87
N ALA A 29 -21.68 -6.85 18.42
CA ALA A 29 -22.63 -7.04 17.35
C ALA A 29 -21.89 -7.70 16.18
N PRO A 30 -22.51 -8.69 15.51
CA PRO A 30 -21.87 -9.31 14.34
C PRO A 30 -21.53 -8.20 13.35
N VAL A 31 -20.25 -8.10 13.01
CA VAL A 31 -19.76 -7.18 11.98
C VAL A 31 -20.32 -7.67 10.65
N GLU A 32 -21.13 -6.84 10.00
CA GLU A 32 -21.69 -7.14 8.69
C GLU A 32 -20.57 -7.04 7.64
N GLU A 33 -20.12 -8.20 7.14
CA GLU A 33 -19.15 -8.27 6.05
C GLU A 33 -19.80 -7.83 4.75
N THR A 34 -19.08 -7.03 3.96
CA THR A 34 -19.53 -6.66 2.63
C THR A 34 -19.17 -7.79 1.67
N PRO A 35 -20.09 -8.23 0.78
CA PRO A 35 -19.79 -9.29 -0.18
C PRO A 35 -18.52 -8.99 -0.98
N ALA A 36 -17.68 -10.01 -1.16
CA ALA A 36 -16.56 -9.92 -2.10
C ALA A 36 -17.14 -9.85 -3.52
N GLY A 37 -16.99 -8.70 -4.18
CA GLY A 37 -17.49 -8.48 -5.53
C GLY A 37 -17.40 -7.03 -5.95
N PRO A 38 -17.77 -6.73 -7.21
CA PRO A 38 -17.87 -5.36 -7.69
C PRO A 38 -18.84 -4.56 -6.81
N VAL A 39 -18.41 -3.38 -6.39
CA VAL A 39 -19.26 -2.40 -5.68
C VAL A 39 -19.62 -1.20 -6.56
N GLY A 40 -18.97 -1.10 -7.72
CA GLY A 40 -19.13 -0.06 -8.73
C GLY A 40 -19.91 -0.52 -9.97
N PRO A 41 -19.87 0.27 -11.06
CA PRO A 41 -20.61 -0.01 -12.29
C PRO A 41 -20.07 -1.24 -13.03
N VAL A 42 -20.85 -1.71 -14.01
CA VAL A 42 -20.34 -2.54 -15.09
C VAL A 42 -19.68 -1.62 -16.10
N ALA A 43 -18.43 -1.88 -16.48
CA ALA A 43 -17.65 -1.02 -17.35
C ALA A 43 -17.10 -1.77 -18.56
N ALA A 44 -17.27 -1.15 -19.74
CA ALA A 44 -16.72 -1.61 -21.02
C ALA A 44 -15.51 -0.80 -21.48
N ASN A 45 -15.21 0.32 -20.81
CA ASN A 45 -14.14 1.25 -21.15
C ASN A 45 -13.66 2.01 -19.89
N ALA A 46 -12.60 2.80 -20.03
CA ALA A 46 -11.93 3.47 -18.92
C ALA A 46 -12.81 4.54 -18.28
N ALA A 47 -13.56 5.28 -19.11
CA ALA A 47 -14.48 6.31 -18.64
C ALA A 47 -15.68 5.73 -17.87
N GLU A 48 -16.09 4.50 -18.15
CA GLU A 48 -17.12 3.81 -17.36
C GLU A 48 -16.53 3.19 -16.08
N ALA A 49 -15.28 2.69 -16.15
CA ALA A 49 -14.61 2.08 -15.01
C ALA A 49 -14.28 3.11 -13.92
N TRP A 50 -13.97 4.35 -14.32
CA TRP A 50 -13.73 5.47 -13.43
C TRP A 50 -14.20 6.81 -14.02
N PRO A 51 -15.52 7.10 -13.96
CA PRO A 51 -16.10 8.28 -14.60
C PRO A 51 -15.58 9.61 -14.06
N ASP A 52 -15.29 9.64 -12.76
CA ASP A 52 -14.82 10.81 -12.04
C ASP A 52 -13.30 10.76 -11.80
N ALA A 53 -12.54 10.19 -12.75
CA ALA A 53 -11.09 10.12 -12.65
C ALA A 53 -10.49 11.53 -12.47
N PRO A 54 -9.74 11.79 -11.38
CA PRO A 54 -9.15 13.09 -11.14
C PRO A 54 -7.99 13.34 -12.12
N SER A 55 -7.76 14.61 -12.45
CA SER A 55 -6.50 15.01 -13.09
C SER A 55 -5.39 14.99 -12.04
N VAL A 56 -4.43 14.09 -12.21
CA VAL A 56 -3.28 13.94 -11.33
C VAL A 56 -2.01 14.31 -12.09
N PRO A 57 -1.07 15.05 -11.48
CA PRO A 57 0.23 15.29 -12.10
C PRO A 57 0.97 13.97 -12.33
N ALA A 58 1.51 13.76 -13.53
CA ALA A 58 2.40 12.64 -13.80
C ALA A 58 3.64 12.71 -12.90
N VAL A 59 4.15 11.53 -12.51
CA VAL A 59 5.42 11.39 -11.78
C VAL A 59 6.47 10.78 -12.69
N THR A 60 7.71 11.25 -12.61
CA THR A 60 8.81 10.67 -13.39
C THR A 60 9.48 9.52 -12.63
N HIS A 61 10.14 8.63 -13.37
CA HIS A 61 10.98 7.57 -12.78
C HIS A 61 12.03 8.13 -11.82
N GLN A 62 12.67 9.25 -12.19
CA GLN A 62 13.63 9.96 -11.33
C GLN A 62 13.00 10.43 -10.01
N GLN A 63 11.79 10.99 -10.05
CA GLN A 63 11.12 11.49 -8.86
C GLN A 63 10.73 10.34 -7.92
N ILE A 64 10.29 9.20 -8.46
CA ILE A 64 10.00 8.00 -7.67
C ILE A 64 11.27 7.51 -6.98
N ALA A 65 12.38 7.35 -7.71
CA ALA A 65 13.65 6.89 -7.14
C ALA A 65 14.13 7.82 -6.02
N GLN A 66 14.11 9.14 -6.24
CA GLN A 66 14.51 10.15 -5.24
C GLN A 66 13.59 10.15 -4.01
N ALA A 67 12.27 10.02 -4.21
CA ALA A 67 11.34 9.96 -3.09
C ALA A 67 11.56 8.70 -2.25
N CYS A 68 11.82 7.56 -2.88
CA CYS A 68 12.06 6.30 -2.19
C CYS A 68 13.40 6.25 -1.46
N GLU A 69 14.46 6.79 -2.07
CA GLU A 69 15.76 6.99 -1.43
C GLU A 69 15.60 7.85 -0.17
N ARG A 70 15.02 9.05 -0.31
CA ARG A 70 14.75 9.94 0.81
C ARG A 70 13.83 9.33 1.88
N ALA A 71 12.82 8.57 1.46
CA ALA A 71 11.94 7.88 2.39
C ALA A 71 12.73 6.86 3.20
N ALA A 72 13.58 6.06 2.56
CA ALA A 72 14.42 5.06 3.21
C ALA A 72 15.40 5.67 4.24
N GLU A 73 16.02 6.80 3.92
CA GLU A 73 16.86 7.55 4.87
C GLU A 73 16.09 8.02 6.11
N CYS A 74 14.80 8.28 5.94
CA CYS A 74 13.93 8.86 6.95
C CYS A 74 13.03 7.85 7.67
N ILE A 75 13.13 6.56 7.38
CA ILE A 75 12.34 5.52 8.06
C ILE A 75 12.69 5.56 9.56
N PRO A 76 11.77 5.95 10.45
CA PRO A 76 11.99 5.77 11.88
C PRO A 76 11.93 4.28 12.20
N ASP A 77 12.68 3.82 13.21
CA ASP A 77 12.68 2.43 13.71
C ASP A 77 11.25 1.85 13.93
N THR A 78 10.24 2.71 14.11
CA THR A 78 8.83 2.37 14.32
C THR A 78 8.06 1.96 13.06
N MET A 79 8.50 2.34 11.84
CA MET A 79 7.80 1.97 10.59
C MET A 79 8.08 0.53 10.14
N ILE A 80 9.05 -0.11 10.76
CA ILE A 80 9.43 -1.51 10.54
C ILE A 80 8.91 -2.35 11.71
N GLU A 81 7.81 -1.91 12.34
CA GLU A 81 7.33 -2.45 13.61
C GLU A 81 7.22 -3.99 13.64
N PRO A 82 6.74 -4.69 12.59
CA PRO A 82 6.69 -6.15 12.60
C PRO A 82 8.06 -6.83 12.59
N CYS A 83 9.06 -6.27 11.88
CA CYS A 83 10.39 -6.88 11.79
C CYS A 83 11.35 -6.43 12.90
N VAL A 84 11.21 -5.19 13.37
CA VAL A 84 11.94 -4.66 14.54
C VAL A 84 11.43 -5.32 15.82
N LYS A 85 10.10 -5.53 15.98
CA LYS A 85 9.56 -6.28 17.13
C LYS A 85 9.98 -7.74 17.14
N SER A 86 10.23 -8.35 15.98
CA SER A 86 10.73 -9.73 15.89
C SER A 86 12.25 -9.84 16.01
N GLY A 87 12.97 -8.72 16.03
CA GLY A 87 14.45 -8.66 16.05
C GLY A 87 15.10 -9.24 14.80
N ALA A 88 14.34 -9.41 13.71
CA ALA A 88 14.80 -10.07 12.50
C ALA A 88 15.45 -9.13 11.49
N CYS A 89 15.23 -7.80 11.62
CA CYS A 89 15.73 -6.81 10.65
C CYS A 89 16.56 -5.67 11.25
N THR A 90 17.25 -5.89 12.37
CA THR A 90 18.08 -4.84 12.98
C THR A 90 19.46 -5.37 13.34
N ASP A 91 20.47 -4.55 13.11
CA ASP A 91 21.79 -4.71 13.70
C ASP A 91 21.72 -4.66 15.24
N PRO A 92 22.81 -5.00 15.96
CA PRO A 92 22.86 -4.93 17.42
C PRO A 92 22.59 -3.52 18.02
N GLN A 93 22.53 -2.48 17.18
CA GLN A 93 22.25 -1.09 17.54
C GLN A 93 20.80 -0.67 17.22
N GLY A 94 19.98 -1.57 16.69
CA GLY A 94 18.58 -1.31 16.36
C GLY A 94 18.37 -0.68 14.98
N LYS A 95 19.42 -0.58 14.15
CA LYS A 95 19.34 0.00 12.81
C LYS A 95 19.22 -1.07 11.74
N LEU A 96 18.58 -0.73 10.63
CA LEU A 96 18.63 -1.56 9.43
C LEU A 96 20.07 -1.71 8.93
N SER A 97 20.42 -2.90 8.49
CA SER A 97 21.63 -3.12 7.71
C SER A 97 21.53 -2.40 6.37
N HIS A 98 22.69 -2.17 5.74
CA HIS A 98 22.77 -1.54 4.42
C HIS A 98 21.96 -2.31 3.36
N GLU A 99 22.00 -3.64 3.38
CA GLU A 99 21.23 -4.49 2.47
C GLU A 99 19.71 -4.32 2.66
N GLU A 100 19.25 -4.17 3.90
CA GLU A 100 17.83 -3.95 4.20
C GLU A 100 17.35 -2.56 3.77
N LEU A 101 18.21 -1.54 3.88
CA LEU A 101 17.91 -0.21 3.34
C LEU A 101 17.75 -0.25 1.82
N LEU A 102 18.66 -0.91 1.11
CA LEU A 102 18.55 -1.09 -0.35
C LEU A 102 17.29 -1.86 -0.74
N ALA A 103 16.97 -2.94 -0.02
CA ALA A 103 15.74 -3.68 -0.24
C ALA A 103 14.49 -2.80 -0.02
N LEU A 104 14.47 -1.94 1.01
CA LEU A 104 13.35 -1.03 1.24
C LEU A 104 13.18 0.00 0.13
N ILE A 105 14.27 0.45 -0.48
CA ILE A 105 14.22 1.32 -1.66
C ILE A 105 13.56 0.59 -2.83
N ASP A 106 13.96 -0.65 -3.11
CA ASP A 106 13.35 -1.47 -4.17
C ASP A 106 11.86 -1.71 -3.92
N LEU A 107 11.47 -2.04 -2.68
CA LEU A 107 10.07 -2.22 -2.31
C LEU A 107 9.27 -0.92 -2.45
N CYS A 108 9.83 0.21 -2.02
CA CYS A 108 9.19 1.51 -2.21
C CYS A 108 8.99 1.83 -3.69
N VAL A 109 10.02 1.64 -4.52
CA VAL A 109 9.94 1.88 -5.97
C VAL A 109 8.87 1.00 -6.57
N TYR A 110 8.85 -0.30 -6.26
CA TYR A 110 7.87 -1.24 -6.76
C TYR A 110 6.42 -0.84 -6.39
N ASP A 111 6.15 -0.49 -5.12
CA ASP A 111 4.80 -0.12 -4.69
C ASP A 111 4.37 1.25 -5.27
N ALA A 112 5.30 2.20 -5.35
CA ALA A 112 5.04 3.51 -5.95
C ALA A 112 4.72 3.39 -7.45
N THR A 113 5.51 2.65 -8.22
CA THR A 113 5.24 2.47 -9.66
C THR A 113 3.94 1.75 -9.89
N PHE A 114 3.75 0.63 -9.20
CA PHE A 114 2.57 -0.21 -9.34
C PHE A 114 1.28 0.52 -8.94
N SER A 115 1.32 1.28 -7.85
CA SER A 115 0.16 2.03 -7.36
C SER A 115 -0.14 3.27 -8.21
N ALA A 116 0.89 3.94 -8.75
CA ALA A 116 0.72 5.04 -9.70
C ALA A 116 -0.02 4.57 -10.97
N GLU A 117 0.48 3.51 -11.60
CA GLU A 117 -0.16 2.88 -12.76
C GLU A 117 -1.60 2.47 -12.44
N ARG A 118 -1.82 1.75 -11.33
CA ARG A 118 -3.15 1.25 -10.95
C ARG A 118 -4.11 2.34 -10.48
N ALA A 119 -3.62 3.57 -10.34
CA ALA A 119 -4.32 4.72 -9.79
C ALA A 119 -5.01 4.41 -8.45
N ILE A 120 -4.28 3.72 -7.56
CA ILE A 120 -4.74 3.37 -6.22
C ILE A 120 -3.79 3.92 -5.16
N PRO A 121 -4.22 4.05 -3.90
CA PRO A 121 -3.32 4.33 -2.80
C PRO A 121 -2.28 3.21 -2.62
N LEU A 122 -1.09 3.57 -2.13
CA LEU A 122 0.03 2.62 -1.90
C LEU A 122 -0.46 1.39 -1.14
N SER A 123 -0.23 0.20 -1.71
CA SER A 123 -0.98 -1.02 -1.36
C SER A 123 -0.07 -2.21 -1.04
N GLY A 124 1.14 -2.27 -1.60
CA GLY A 124 2.06 -3.41 -1.53
C GLY A 124 2.78 -3.60 -0.20
N PHE A 125 3.22 -2.51 0.47
CA PHE A 125 4.05 -2.65 1.68
C PHE A 125 3.48 -2.03 2.95
N SER A 126 2.56 -1.08 2.84
CA SER A 126 2.19 -0.31 4.03
C SER A 126 0.76 0.17 4.14
N LYS A 127 -0.16 -0.37 3.30
CA LYS A 127 -1.60 -0.03 3.29
C LYS A 127 -1.82 1.45 3.62
N ARG A 128 -1.39 2.36 2.74
CA ARG A 128 -1.46 3.81 3.00
C ARG A 128 -2.69 4.43 2.35
N ASN A 129 -3.06 5.62 2.81
CA ASN A 129 -4.17 6.38 2.21
C ASN A 129 -3.73 7.16 0.97
N GLU A 130 -2.44 7.39 0.81
CA GLU A 130 -1.88 8.26 -0.22
C GLU A 130 -1.69 7.53 -1.54
N ARG A 131 -2.05 8.20 -2.63
CA ARG A 131 -1.60 7.79 -3.97
C ARG A 131 -0.11 8.08 -4.12
N ALA A 132 0.56 7.31 -4.99
CA ALA A 132 2.00 7.42 -5.22
C ALA A 132 2.44 8.85 -5.58
N GLU A 133 1.63 9.58 -6.36
CA GLU A 133 1.95 10.94 -6.78
C GLU A 133 2.00 11.93 -5.62
N TYR A 134 1.07 11.80 -4.68
CA TYR A 134 1.07 12.62 -3.47
C TYR A 134 2.28 12.27 -2.60
N PHE A 135 2.55 10.98 -2.41
CA PHE A 135 3.69 10.51 -1.63
C PHE A 135 5.01 11.06 -2.18
N VAL A 136 5.22 10.95 -3.49
CA VAL A 136 6.41 11.45 -4.18
C VAL A 136 6.55 12.97 -4.01
N ASP A 137 5.50 13.73 -4.33
CA ASP A 137 5.53 15.19 -4.23
C ASP A 137 5.77 15.68 -2.79
N CYS A 138 5.07 15.09 -1.83
CA CYS A 138 5.20 15.43 -0.41
C CYS A 138 6.62 15.11 0.11
N THR A 139 7.13 13.91 -0.20
CA THR A 139 8.44 13.45 0.28
C THR A 139 9.56 14.33 -0.25
N LEU A 140 9.52 14.68 -1.55
CA LEU A 140 10.51 15.55 -2.16
C LEU A 140 10.46 16.99 -1.60
N LYS A 141 9.28 17.47 -1.20
CA LYS A 141 9.10 18.82 -0.61
C LYS A 141 9.33 18.88 0.89
N ALA A 142 9.36 17.74 1.59
CA ALA A 142 9.61 17.72 3.02
C ALA A 142 10.96 18.39 3.36
N ALA A 143 11.04 19.03 4.52
CA ALA A 143 12.29 19.68 4.97
C ALA A 143 13.20 18.70 5.72
N ASP A 144 12.62 17.74 6.42
CA ASP A 144 13.28 16.78 7.29
C ASP A 144 12.50 15.45 7.35
N CYS A 145 13.01 14.49 8.10
CA CYS A 145 12.36 13.19 8.26
C CYS A 145 11.02 13.23 9.01
N GLY A 146 10.78 14.26 9.82
CA GLY A 146 9.46 14.49 10.40
C GLY A 146 8.44 14.81 9.30
N GLY A 147 8.80 15.69 8.36
CA GLY A 147 8.01 16.00 7.18
C GLY A 147 7.77 14.77 6.30
N VAL A 148 8.81 13.98 6.01
CA VAL A 148 8.70 12.74 5.22
C VAL A 148 7.74 11.74 5.88
N SER A 149 7.87 11.52 7.20
CA SER A 149 6.99 10.61 7.93
C SER A 149 5.52 11.04 7.90
N ALA A 150 5.24 12.35 7.80
CA ALA A 150 3.89 12.90 7.73
C ALA A 150 3.26 12.77 6.33
N CYS A 151 4.05 12.41 5.30
CA CYS A 151 3.58 12.21 3.93
C CYS A 151 2.79 10.91 3.75
N VAL A 152 2.81 10.02 4.74
CA VAL A 152 2.06 8.77 4.70
C VAL A 152 1.17 8.64 5.94
N SER A 153 0.02 8.01 5.78
CA SER A 153 -0.92 7.72 6.85
C SER A 153 -1.47 6.31 6.71
N ASP A 154 -1.71 5.64 7.84
CA ASP A 154 -2.26 4.29 7.84
C ASP A 154 -3.69 4.29 7.28
N ARG A 155 -3.95 3.38 6.35
CA ARG A 155 -5.29 3.08 5.87
C ARG A 155 -5.97 2.15 6.86
N MET A 156 -7.23 2.44 7.18
CA MET A 156 -8.05 1.57 8.02
C MET A 156 -8.07 0.16 7.42
N ASP A 157 -7.85 -0.88 8.24
CA ASP A 157 -7.78 -2.28 7.77
C ASP A 157 -9.07 -2.76 7.07
N ALA A 158 -10.20 -2.11 7.35
CA ALA A 158 -11.45 -2.36 6.67
C ALA A 158 -11.44 -1.90 5.20
N ILE A 159 -10.49 -1.07 4.76
CA ILE A 159 -10.37 -0.59 3.39
C ILE A 159 -9.28 -1.38 2.64
N GLU A 160 -9.71 -2.01 1.56
CA GLU A 160 -8.86 -2.77 0.65
C GLU A 160 -8.80 -2.06 -0.71
N CYS A 161 -7.59 -1.89 -1.24
CA CYS A 161 -7.37 -1.34 -2.57
C CYS A 161 -6.45 -2.27 -3.35
N GLN A 162 -6.84 -2.62 -4.57
CA GLN A 162 -6.12 -3.48 -5.52
C GLN A 162 -6.17 -2.86 -6.92
N GLU A 163 -5.65 -3.53 -7.96
CA GLU A 163 -5.75 -3.01 -9.34
C GLU A 163 -7.18 -2.80 -9.84
N ASP A 164 -8.16 -3.37 -9.16
CA ASP A 164 -9.56 -3.25 -9.55
C ASP A 164 -10.26 -2.05 -8.93
N GLY A 165 -9.61 -1.39 -7.95
CA GLY A 165 -10.11 -0.22 -7.24
C GLY A 165 -10.05 -0.42 -5.73
N CYS A 166 -10.86 0.34 -5.01
CA CYS A 166 -10.96 0.34 -3.56
C CYS A 166 -12.36 -0.06 -3.09
N ARG A 167 -12.43 -0.82 -1.98
CA ARG A 167 -13.67 -1.22 -1.30
C ARG A 167 -13.49 -1.21 0.20
N ALA A 168 -14.61 -1.20 0.91
CA ALA A 168 -14.62 -1.59 2.32
C ALA A 168 -15.04 -3.05 2.46
N THR A 169 -14.30 -3.82 3.26
CA THR A 169 -14.59 -5.22 3.59
C THR A 169 -15.71 -5.35 4.63
N ARG A 170 -16.06 -4.24 5.29
CA ARG A 170 -17.10 -4.12 6.31
C ARG A 170 -17.87 -2.84 6.07
N LYS A 171 -19.12 -2.80 6.54
CA LYS A 171 -19.91 -1.56 6.49
C LYS A 171 -19.29 -0.48 7.38
N LEU A 172 -18.99 0.67 6.78
CA LEU A 172 -18.49 1.85 7.49
C LEU A 172 -19.59 2.92 7.60
N THR A 173 -19.66 3.57 8.75
CA THR A 173 -20.34 4.85 8.89
C THR A 173 -19.34 5.94 8.51
N VAL A 174 -19.69 6.76 7.52
CA VAL A 174 -18.83 7.83 7.03
C VAL A 174 -19.43 9.19 7.35
N THR A 175 -18.61 10.08 7.89
CA THR A 175 -18.93 11.51 7.99
C THR A 175 -17.79 12.35 7.39
N CYS A 176 -18.13 13.50 6.79
CA CYS A 176 -17.16 14.37 6.13
C CYS A 176 -17.04 15.72 6.82
N ASN A 177 -15.80 16.18 7.00
CA ASN A 177 -15.47 17.56 7.37
C ASN A 177 -14.50 18.14 6.32
N GLY A 178 -15.03 18.83 5.31
CA GLY A 178 -14.27 19.12 4.11
C GLY A 178 -13.84 17.83 3.40
N ASP A 179 -12.57 17.73 3.01
CA ASP A 179 -12.00 16.54 2.36
C ASP A 179 -11.53 15.46 3.35
N VAL A 180 -11.78 15.62 4.66
CA VAL A 180 -11.42 14.62 5.66
C VAL A 180 -12.64 13.77 6.01
N ALA A 181 -12.55 12.48 5.71
CA ALA A 181 -13.50 11.45 6.10
C ALA A 181 -13.20 10.94 7.52
N THR A 182 -14.24 10.81 8.34
CA THR A 182 -14.22 9.99 9.56
C THR A 182 -14.98 8.70 9.28
N LEU A 183 -14.30 7.58 9.49
CA LEU A 183 -14.74 6.22 9.20
C LEU A 183 -14.95 5.47 10.52
N ASP A 184 -16.09 4.82 10.69
CA ASP A 184 -16.40 4.03 11.89
C ASP A 184 -17.05 2.69 11.51
N ASP A 185 -16.42 1.57 11.89
CA ASP A 185 -16.95 0.22 11.69
C ASP A 185 -17.70 -0.34 12.94
N GLY A 186 -17.93 0.52 13.94
CA GLY A 186 -18.52 0.19 15.24
C GLY A 186 -17.52 -0.35 16.26
N THR A 187 -16.29 -0.66 15.85
CA THR A 187 -15.19 -1.11 16.73
C THR A 187 -14.02 -0.13 16.73
N THR A 188 -13.69 0.42 15.56
CA THR A 188 -12.57 1.33 15.34
C THR A 188 -13.05 2.55 14.59
N THR A 189 -12.58 3.72 15.04
CA THR A 189 -12.74 4.98 14.31
C THR A 189 -11.40 5.40 13.73
N ALA A 190 -11.39 5.80 12.46
CA ALA A 190 -10.21 6.32 11.77
C ALA A 190 -10.56 7.59 11.00
N THR A 191 -9.56 8.43 10.74
CA THR A 191 -9.68 9.58 9.85
C THR A 191 -8.88 9.36 8.59
N ARG A 192 -9.42 9.78 7.45
CA ARG A 192 -8.78 9.68 6.15
C ARG A 192 -8.89 11.01 5.41
N ASP A 193 -7.75 11.60 5.06
CA ASP A 193 -7.67 12.81 4.27
C ASP A 193 -7.72 12.47 2.77
N CYS A 194 -8.87 12.67 2.14
CA CYS A 194 -9.13 12.27 0.76
C CYS A 194 -8.29 13.07 -0.25
N SER A 195 -7.85 14.28 0.11
CA SER A 195 -7.03 15.11 -0.76
C SER A 195 -5.69 14.43 -1.10
N ARG A 196 -5.19 13.57 -0.20
CA ARG A 196 -3.95 12.82 -0.41
C ARG A 196 -4.08 11.65 -1.39
N ALA A 197 -5.30 11.27 -1.72
CA ALA A 197 -5.62 10.30 -2.77
C ALA A 197 -6.11 10.98 -4.06
N TYR A 198 -6.03 12.32 -4.16
CA TYR A 198 -6.66 13.11 -5.21
C TYR A 198 -8.18 12.85 -5.33
N ALA A 199 -8.81 12.55 -4.20
CA ALA A 199 -10.24 12.27 -4.09
C ALA A 199 -10.93 13.33 -3.22
N GLN A 200 -12.26 13.29 -3.21
CA GLN A 200 -13.09 14.12 -2.33
C GLN A 200 -13.72 13.23 -1.27
N CYS A 201 -14.05 13.82 -0.12
CA CYS A 201 -14.83 13.10 0.88
C CYS A 201 -16.28 12.93 0.40
N ASP A 202 -16.81 11.71 0.45
CA ASP A 202 -18.21 11.42 0.18
C ASP A 202 -18.80 10.54 1.30
N PRO A 203 -19.80 11.03 2.06
CA PRO A 203 -20.47 10.24 3.09
C PRO A 203 -21.17 8.97 2.55
N LYS A 204 -21.37 8.86 1.24
CA LYS A 204 -21.94 7.68 0.58
C LYS A 204 -20.88 6.71 0.05
N SER A 205 -19.62 7.13 -0.02
CA SER A 205 -18.54 6.24 -0.46
C SER A 205 -18.29 5.16 0.59
N PRO A 206 -18.15 3.88 0.18
CA PRO A 206 -17.80 2.81 1.12
C PRO A 206 -16.44 3.02 1.80
N THR A 207 -15.51 3.75 1.17
CA THR A 207 -14.16 4.03 1.69
C THR A 207 -14.03 5.44 2.27
N GLY A 208 -15.14 6.20 2.26
CA GLY A 208 -15.27 7.60 2.64
C GLY A 208 -14.66 8.62 1.67
N CYS A 209 -13.88 8.18 0.69
CA CYS A 209 -13.36 9.04 -0.39
C CYS A 209 -13.90 8.59 -1.73
N THR A 210 -13.96 9.48 -2.72
CA THR A 210 -14.33 9.17 -4.11
C THR A 210 -13.21 8.43 -4.86
N ASP A 211 -12.66 7.39 -4.23
CA ASP A 211 -11.71 6.49 -4.89
C ASP A 211 -12.38 5.78 -6.06
N ARG A 212 -11.56 5.28 -6.98
CA ARG A 212 -12.04 4.31 -7.95
C ARG A 212 -12.58 3.09 -7.21
N LEU A 213 -13.84 2.74 -7.43
CA LEU A 213 -14.45 1.54 -6.88
C LEU A 213 -14.15 0.32 -7.75
N TYR A 214 -14.31 -0.86 -7.15
CA TYR A 214 -14.31 -2.12 -7.90
C TYR A 214 -15.45 -2.15 -8.93
N SER A 215 -15.11 -2.10 -10.21
CA SER A 215 -16.07 -2.16 -11.32
C SER A 215 -16.11 -3.56 -11.92
N ALA A 216 -17.29 -4.00 -12.37
CA ALA A 216 -17.46 -5.29 -13.04
C ALA A 216 -17.09 -5.16 -14.52
N CYS A 217 -16.50 -6.19 -15.10
CA CYS A 217 -16.26 -6.24 -16.53
C CYS A 217 -17.55 -6.39 -17.34
N ALA A 218 -17.70 -5.58 -18.40
CA ALA A 218 -18.78 -5.76 -19.36
C ALA A 218 -18.58 -7.01 -20.23
N ASP A 219 -17.33 -7.33 -20.57
CA ASP A 219 -16.96 -8.53 -21.34
C ASP A 219 -15.62 -9.10 -20.84
N PRO A 220 -15.65 -10.11 -19.94
CA PRO A 220 -14.45 -10.77 -19.45
C PRO A 220 -13.61 -11.45 -20.55
N SER A 221 -14.18 -11.72 -21.73
CA SER A 221 -13.49 -12.41 -22.81
C SER A 221 -12.57 -11.52 -23.64
N LEU A 222 -12.70 -10.19 -23.51
CA LEU A 222 -11.91 -9.21 -24.28
C LEU A 222 -10.42 -9.23 -23.90
N GLY A 223 -10.10 -9.69 -22.68
CA GLY A 223 -8.75 -9.69 -22.12
C GLY A 223 -8.17 -8.28 -21.96
N ASP A 224 -6.87 -8.22 -21.68
CA ASP A 224 -6.15 -6.94 -21.57
C ASP A 224 -6.18 -6.21 -22.93
N HIS A 225 -6.64 -4.96 -22.94
CA HIS A 225 -6.73 -4.12 -24.12
C HIS A 225 -6.42 -2.65 -23.77
N CYS A 226 -6.19 -1.83 -24.79
CA CYS A 226 -5.93 -0.40 -24.60
C CYS A 226 -7.18 0.43 -24.90
N ASP A 227 -7.50 1.33 -23.97
CA ASP A 227 -8.43 2.43 -24.15
C ASP A 227 -7.67 3.76 -23.99
N GLY A 228 -7.20 4.29 -25.12
CA GLY A 228 -6.22 5.38 -25.13
C GLY A 228 -4.91 4.95 -24.44
N ASN A 229 -4.49 5.69 -23.42
CA ASN A 229 -3.31 5.36 -22.60
C ASN A 229 -3.62 4.46 -21.40
N ILE A 230 -4.87 4.04 -21.24
CA ILE A 230 -5.27 3.15 -20.15
C ILE A 230 -5.22 1.71 -20.64
N ARG A 231 -4.50 0.84 -19.92
CA ARG A 231 -4.67 -0.61 -20.06
C ARG A 231 -5.85 -1.05 -19.19
N LEU A 232 -6.83 -1.67 -19.81
CA LEU A 232 -7.96 -2.29 -19.15
C LEU A 232 -7.85 -3.80 -19.28
N GLY A 233 -8.13 -4.52 -18.21
CA GLY A 233 -8.20 -5.98 -18.19
C GLY A 233 -9.36 -6.45 -17.33
N CYS A 234 -9.58 -7.76 -17.35
CA CYS A 234 -10.53 -8.42 -16.46
C CYS A 234 -9.78 -9.44 -15.62
N ASP A 235 -9.85 -9.30 -14.31
CA ASP A 235 -9.23 -10.22 -13.38
C ASP A 235 -10.00 -11.54 -13.28
N GLY A 236 -9.52 -12.48 -12.45
CA GLY A 236 -10.17 -13.78 -12.27
C GLY A 236 -11.53 -13.74 -11.55
N ALA A 237 -11.96 -12.56 -11.08
CA ALA A 237 -13.24 -12.30 -10.42
C ALA A 237 -14.18 -11.42 -11.27
N ASP A 238 -13.90 -11.27 -12.57
CA ASP A 238 -14.63 -10.42 -13.52
C ASP A 238 -14.63 -8.93 -13.10
N GLN A 239 -13.54 -8.47 -12.48
CA GLN A 239 -13.33 -7.08 -12.06
C GLN A 239 -12.39 -6.37 -13.01
N VAL A 240 -12.63 -5.08 -13.23
CA VAL A 240 -11.84 -4.28 -14.16
C VAL A 240 -10.49 -3.91 -13.55
N SER A 241 -9.44 -4.53 -14.06
CA SER A 241 -8.06 -4.10 -13.83
C SER A 241 -7.79 -2.84 -14.66
N TYR A 242 -7.37 -1.75 -14.02
CA TYR A 242 -7.16 -0.43 -14.66
C TYR A 242 -5.74 0.03 -14.43
N HIS A 243 -5.03 0.40 -15.50
CA HIS A 243 -3.67 0.93 -15.42
C HIS A 243 -3.53 2.16 -16.32
N ASP A 244 -3.28 3.33 -15.74
CA ASP A 244 -2.94 4.55 -16.47
C ASP A 244 -1.45 4.56 -16.80
N CYS A 245 -1.11 4.11 -18.01
CA CYS A 245 0.27 4.02 -18.44
C CYS A 245 0.93 5.40 -18.61
N ALA A 246 0.14 6.47 -18.81
CA ALA A 246 0.68 7.82 -18.99
C ALA A 246 1.17 8.42 -17.66
N GLN A 247 0.70 7.89 -16.53
CA GLN A 247 1.01 8.40 -15.20
C GLN A 247 2.50 8.36 -14.86
N MET A 248 3.26 7.48 -15.52
CA MET A 248 4.71 7.37 -15.43
C MET A 248 5.42 7.58 -16.78
N GLY A 249 4.81 8.31 -17.70
CA GLY A 249 5.43 8.65 -19.00
C GLY A 249 5.43 7.51 -20.03
N GLY A 250 4.67 6.44 -19.79
CA GLY A 250 4.43 5.37 -20.73
C GLY A 250 3.23 5.63 -21.66
N SER A 251 2.88 4.60 -22.43
CA SER A 251 1.68 4.55 -23.26
C SER A 251 1.11 3.14 -23.26
N CYS A 252 -0.21 2.99 -23.38
CA CYS A 252 -0.79 1.67 -23.60
C CYS A 252 -0.59 1.29 -25.08
N GLN A 253 -0.03 0.11 -25.32
CA GLN A 253 0.13 -0.46 -26.66
C GLN A 253 -0.41 -1.88 -26.73
N THR A 254 -0.90 -2.29 -27.89
CA THR A 254 -1.28 -3.68 -28.13
C THR A 254 -0.05 -4.49 -28.55
N VAL A 255 0.47 -5.30 -27.64
CA VAL A 255 1.62 -6.19 -27.83
C VAL A 255 1.11 -7.63 -27.84
N GLU A 256 1.40 -8.38 -28.89
CA GLU A 256 0.96 -9.77 -29.05
C GLU A 256 -0.56 -9.98 -28.85
N GLY A 257 -1.36 -8.98 -29.22
CA GLY A 257 -2.82 -9.00 -29.09
C GLY A 257 -3.36 -8.65 -27.70
N ARG A 258 -2.52 -8.19 -26.77
CA ARG A 258 -2.91 -7.74 -25.43
C ARG A 258 -2.48 -6.30 -25.18
N GLY A 259 -3.28 -5.54 -24.45
CA GLY A 259 -2.90 -4.22 -23.94
C GLY A 259 -1.76 -4.34 -22.93
N GLN A 260 -0.75 -3.49 -23.07
CA GLN A 260 0.41 -3.45 -22.18
C GLN A 260 0.87 -1.99 -22.00
N CYS A 261 1.25 -1.61 -20.77
CA CYS A 261 1.96 -0.36 -20.56
C CYS A 261 3.40 -0.50 -21.07
N VAL A 262 3.76 0.32 -22.06
CA VAL A 262 5.07 0.33 -22.70
C VAL A 262 5.76 1.65 -22.39
N TYR A 263 7.00 1.55 -21.92
CA TYR A 263 7.88 2.67 -21.55
C TYR A 263 8.95 2.89 -22.63
N PRO A 264 9.38 4.14 -22.85
CA PRO A 264 10.33 4.50 -23.91
C PRO A 264 11.76 4.02 -23.64
N THR A 265 12.07 3.64 -22.41
CA THR A 265 13.41 3.29 -21.93
C THR A 265 13.43 1.85 -21.46
N SER A 266 14.34 1.05 -22.01
CA SER A 266 14.77 -0.22 -21.41
C SER A 266 16.29 -0.21 -21.33
N ASP A 267 16.79 -0.20 -20.10
CA ASP A 267 18.20 -0.38 -19.79
C ASP A 267 18.48 -1.89 -19.71
N ALA A 268 19.52 -2.35 -20.41
CA ALA A 268 19.91 -3.75 -20.40
C ALA A 268 20.28 -4.24 -19.00
N ASP A 269 20.78 -3.35 -18.14
CA ASP A 269 21.18 -3.65 -16.77
C ASP A 269 19.97 -3.76 -15.83
N CYS A 270 18.82 -3.20 -16.20
CA CYS A 270 17.58 -3.32 -15.42
C CYS A 270 16.73 -4.53 -15.78
N GLY A 271 16.92 -5.12 -16.97
CA GLY A 271 16.16 -6.27 -17.45
C GLY A 271 14.63 -6.08 -17.42
N ASP A 272 13.89 -7.17 -17.63
CA ASP A 272 12.43 -7.22 -17.40
C ASP A 272 12.10 -7.38 -15.91
N THR A 273 13.07 -7.86 -15.12
CA THR A 273 12.97 -8.03 -13.67
C THR A 273 13.89 -7.01 -13.01
N ALA A 274 13.31 -6.03 -12.31
CA ALA A 274 14.02 -4.96 -11.62
C ALA A 274 15.32 -5.45 -10.99
N ALA A 275 16.47 -5.02 -11.53
CA ALA A 275 17.74 -5.25 -10.88
C ALA A 275 17.69 -4.55 -9.50
N PRO A 276 18.19 -5.21 -8.44
CA PRO A 276 18.10 -4.67 -7.09
C PRO A 276 18.92 -3.38 -6.98
N ALA A 277 18.46 -2.48 -6.11
CA ALA A 277 19.18 -1.27 -5.77
C ALA A 277 20.60 -1.59 -5.32
N ALA A 278 21.58 -0.87 -5.86
CA ALA A 278 23.00 -1.14 -5.61
C ALA A 278 23.83 0.13 -5.56
N CYS A 279 24.81 0.14 -4.66
CA CYS A 279 25.79 1.22 -4.56
C CYS A 279 26.97 1.00 -5.49
N THR A 280 27.38 2.03 -6.22
CA THR A 280 28.63 2.10 -6.98
C THR A 280 29.39 3.36 -6.57
N GLY A 281 30.35 3.21 -5.66
CA GLY A 281 30.97 4.35 -4.99
C GLY A 281 29.94 5.10 -4.14
N GLU A 282 29.80 6.40 -4.36
CA GLU A 282 28.82 7.26 -3.67
C GLU A 282 27.46 7.34 -4.37
N SER A 283 27.29 6.64 -5.48
CA SER A 283 26.07 6.63 -6.26
C SER A 283 25.19 5.42 -5.91
N LEU A 284 23.90 5.65 -5.72
CA LEU A 284 22.87 4.63 -5.68
C LEU A 284 22.26 4.45 -7.07
N GLY A 285 22.28 3.23 -7.60
CA GLY A 285 21.57 2.85 -8.83
C GLY A 285 20.28 2.10 -8.50
N VAL A 286 19.15 2.49 -9.09
CA VAL A 286 17.83 1.87 -8.90
C VAL A 286 17.15 1.69 -10.26
N CYS A 287 16.41 0.59 -10.44
CA CYS A 287 15.64 0.34 -11.65
C CYS A 287 14.17 0.70 -11.46
N VAL A 288 13.64 1.58 -12.32
CA VAL A 288 12.24 2.01 -12.31
C VAL A 288 11.63 1.70 -13.66
N ASN A 289 10.72 0.72 -13.73
CA ASN A 289 10.06 0.28 -14.97
C ASN A 289 11.02 0.03 -16.15
N GLY A 290 12.17 -0.59 -15.87
CA GLY A 290 13.19 -0.92 -16.87
C GLY A 290 14.22 0.19 -17.13
N GLU A 291 14.07 1.38 -16.55
CA GLU A 291 15.05 2.47 -16.64
C GLU A 291 15.98 2.48 -15.43
N ARG A 292 17.30 2.55 -15.67
CA ARG A 292 18.28 2.75 -14.60
C ARG A 292 18.36 4.21 -14.22
N ILE A 293 18.18 4.48 -12.94
CA ILE A 293 18.32 5.81 -12.33
C ILE A 293 19.51 5.76 -11.37
N ASP A 294 20.56 6.53 -11.66
CA ASP A 294 21.71 6.71 -10.77
C ASP A 294 21.58 8.06 -10.03
N MET A 295 21.74 8.04 -8.70
CA MET A 295 21.59 9.18 -7.81
C MET A 295 22.79 9.31 -6.89
N ASP A 296 23.23 10.55 -6.63
CA ASP A 296 24.23 10.84 -5.61
C ASP A 296 23.61 10.62 -4.22
N ALA A 297 24.08 9.60 -3.49
CA ALA A 297 23.49 9.15 -2.23
C ALA A 297 24.58 8.76 -1.22
N PRO A 298 25.54 9.64 -0.87
CA PRO A 298 26.71 9.29 -0.08
C PRO A 298 26.38 8.86 1.36
N ALA A 299 25.20 9.23 1.87
CA ALA A 299 24.73 8.79 3.18
C ALA A 299 24.31 7.31 3.19
N LEU A 300 23.76 6.82 2.08
CA LEU A 300 23.38 5.42 1.90
C LEU A 300 24.53 4.59 1.32
N CYS A 301 25.27 5.16 0.37
CA CYS A 301 26.38 4.55 -0.35
C CYS A 301 27.70 5.22 0.05
N PRO A 302 28.29 4.92 1.22
CA PRO A 302 29.55 5.54 1.60
C PRO A 302 30.70 5.07 0.71
N ALA A 303 31.63 5.98 0.39
CA ALA A 303 32.85 5.62 -0.33
C ALA A 303 33.58 4.46 0.37
N GLN A 304 33.85 3.39 -0.38
CA GLN A 304 34.65 2.27 0.14
C GLN A 304 36.11 2.74 0.32
N PRO A 305 36.74 2.38 1.46
CA PRO A 305 38.12 2.80 1.76
C PRO A 305 39.18 2.17 0.85
#